data_AF-A0A952EF21-F1
#
_entry.id   AF-A0A952EF21-F1
#
_cell.length_a   1.000
_cell.length_b   1.000
_cell.length_c   1.000
_cell.angle_alpha   90.00
_cell.angle_beta   90.00
_cell.angle_gamma   90.00
#
_symmetry.space_group_name_H-M   'P 1'
#
loop_
_entity.id
_entity.type
_entity.pdbx_description
1 polymer ?
#
loop_
_entity_poly.entity_id
_entity_poly.type
_entity_poly.pdbx_seq_one_letter_code
_entity_poly.pdbx_strand_id
1 'polypeptide(L)'
;MKKFGSAAIVAATWLLGVGATGEAPLTAADRQRVVEQLGQTLETNYVFADKAKTLAATLRAHLEKGDYDGAQDNDALAQALTKDLLAASNDLHFFVGVDPAFAADYAARKDPARAAELRETDRRDEARKNFGFTDLRRLEGNVAYVGMSHFADPQLAYDAASAAMRFIENSDAVIYDMRYNNGGYLEMAQLLASQLFRADKDQELFDYYYTEEGRRVARSQWVLPAIPAKRLTGKPVYVLTSSTSFSAAEWFGYSLQKLGRATLVGEQTAGGAHPVDRKPVDTDFFVQVPIGQIRDPVDRGDFEGRGVTPDYVVTSADALVVAHRLALADMAKSDTAKQADAAWFAPLLAACAKAVQLTLAGLEAIAGRYEGRQIAVVDGKLLYTWRERFRATLAPLGNDLFAVEGVADFRFRVVRKAGKVAALERINRDGTTDSYARLD
;
A
#
# COMPACT_ATOMS: atom_id res chain seq x y z
N MET A 1 14.58 6.26 -80.19
CA MET A 1 15.70 6.85 -80.96
C MET A 1 16.58 7.63 -80.00
N LYS A 2 17.89 7.30 -79.95
CA LYS A 2 19.02 8.11 -79.43
C LYS A 2 18.98 8.48 -77.93
N LYS A 3 20.07 8.57 -77.17
CA LYS A 3 21.48 8.12 -77.18
C LYS A 3 21.97 8.47 -75.75
N PHE A 4 22.99 7.76 -75.28
CA PHE A 4 23.72 8.00 -74.04
C PHE A 4 24.19 9.45 -73.82
N GLY A 5 24.35 9.82 -72.55
CA GLY A 5 25.13 10.99 -72.11
C GLY A 5 25.27 11.03 -70.58
N SER A 6 26.38 10.50 -70.07
CA SER A 6 26.79 10.50 -68.67
C SER A 6 27.16 11.91 -68.17
N ALA A 7 26.81 12.26 -66.93
CA ALA A 7 27.56 13.22 -66.12
C ALA A 7 27.31 12.98 -64.63
N ALA A 8 28.38 13.04 -63.85
CA ALA A 8 28.51 12.54 -62.49
C ALA A 8 28.06 13.55 -61.39
N ILE A 9 27.50 12.98 -60.32
CA ILE A 9 27.73 13.21 -58.88
C ILE A 9 28.06 14.64 -58.42
N VAL A 10 27.13 15.24 -57.68
CA VAL A 10 27.41 15.89 -56.38
C VAL A 10 26.26 15.54 -55.43
N ALA A 11 26.47 14.57 -54.54
CA ALA A 11 25.55 14.30 -53.43
C ALA A 11 26.00 15.17 -52.24
N ALA A 12 25.29 16.26 -52.00
CA ALA A 12 25.43 17.04 -50.76
C ALA A 12 24.52 16.42 -49.70
N THR A 13 25.09 15.54 -48.87
CA THR A 13 24.44 15.03 -47.66
C THR A 13 24.44 16.15 -46.61
N TRP A 14 23.29 16.79 -46.40
CA TRP A 14 23.04 17.59 -45.21
C TRP A 14 22.80 16.62 -44.03
N LEU A 15 23.86 16.31 -43.29
CA LEU A 15 23.75 15.77 -41.95
C LEU A 15 23.34 16.92 -41.03
N LEU A 16 22.03 17.03 -40.78
CA LEU A 16 21.53 17.75 -39.62
C LEU A 16 21.94 16.95 -38.38
N GLY A 17 23.08 17.33 -37.80
CA GLY A 17 23.46 16.90 -36.47
C GLY A 17 22.45 17.43 -35.48
N VAL A 18 21.61 16.54 -34.95
CA VAL A 18 20.93 16.77 -33.67
C VAL A 18 22.05 16.83 -32.65
N GLY A 19 22.44 18.03 -32.25
CA GLY A 19 23.37 18.22 -31.14
C GLY A 19 22.72 17.63 -29.90
N ALA A 20 23.30 16.54 -29.40
CA ALA A 20 23.04 16.10 -28.03
C ALA A 20 23.38 17.28 -27.12
N THR A 21 22.37 17.82 -26.43
CA THR A 21 22.58 18.75 -25.32
C THR A 21 23.18 17.93 -24.18
N GLY A 22 24.48 17.66 -24.25
CA GLY A 22 25.23 17.11 -23.14
C GLY A 22 25.40 18.21 -22.09
N GLU A 23 24.90 17.94 -20.89
CA GLU A 23 25.19 18.74 -19.70
C GLU A 23 26.71 18.92 -19.57
N ALA A 24 27.16 20.12 -19.18
CA ALA A 24 28.58 20.38 -18.99
C ALA A 24 29.13 19.43 -17.91
N PRO A 25 30.33 18.86 -18.07
CA PRO A 25 30.89 17.94 -17.10
C PRO A 25 31.12 18.64 -15.76
N LEU A 26 30.83 17.92 -14.66
CA LEU A 26 31.02 18.40 -13.29
C LEU A 26 32.47 18.87 -13.05
N THR A 27 32.63 20.13 -12.65
CA THR A 27 33.92 20.68 -12.26
C THR A 27 34.26 20.37 -10.80
N ALA A 28 35.53 20.54 -10.41
CA ALA A 28 35.94 20.42 -9.01
C ALA A 28 35.21 21.44 -8.11
N ALA A 29 34.93 22.63 -8.63
CA ALA A 29 34.17 23.66 -7.92
C ALA A 29 32.70 23.24 -7.70
N ASP A 30 32.09 22.53 -8.65
CA ASP A 30 30.72 22.03 -8.52
C ASP A 30 30.65 20.95 -7.44
N ARG A 31 31.58 19.99 -7.45
CA ARG A 31 31.69 18.95 -6.41
C ARG A 31 31.87 19.57 -5.02
N GLN A 32 32.76 20.55 -4.89
CA GLN A 32 32.99 21.23 -3.63
C GLN A 32 31.73 21.94 -3.12
N ARG A 33 31.03 22.66 -4.00
CA ARG A 33 29.80 23.36 -3.67
C ARG A 33 28.69 22.41 -3.20
N VAL A 34 28.48 21.30 -3.90
CA VAL A 34 27.47 20.28 -3.53
C VAL A 34 27.81 19.66 -2.17
N VAL A 35 29.06 19.26 -1.94
CA VAL A 35 29.50 18.67 -0.66
C VAL A 35 29.32 19.64 0.51
N GLU A 36 29.70 20.91 0.34
CA GLU A 36 29.54 21.91 1.41
C GLU A 36 28.07 22.19 1.72
N GLN A 37 27.23 22.34 0.71
CA GLN A 37 25.80 22.57 0.93
C GLN A 37 25.09 21.34 1.50
N LEU A 38 25.48 20.14 1.10
CA LEU A 38 25.00 18.89 1.71
C LEU A 38 25.37 18.84 3.19
N GLY A 39 26.63 19.12 3.54
CA GLY A 39 27.08 19.17 4.93
C GLY A 39 26.27 20.16 5.79
N GLN A 40 26.05 21.38 5.28
CA GLN A 40 25.22 22.39 5.97
C GLN A 40 23.76 21.93 6.12
N THR A 41 23.21 21.30 5.09
CA THR A 41 21.84 20.77 5.10
C THR A 41 21.69 19.68 6.14
N LEU A 42 22.66 18.78 6.25
CA LEU A 42 22.69 17.72 7.28
C LEU A 42 22.77 18.32 8.68
N GLU A 43 23.70 19.24 8.92
CA GLU A 43 23.87 19.89 10.23
C GLU A 43 22.63 20.64 10.70
N THR A 44 21.84 21.18 9.77
CA THR A 44 20.61 21.92 10.06
C THR A 44 19.40 21.01 10.32
N ASN A 45 19.31 19.88 9.62
CA ASN A 45 18.06 19.11 9.53
C ASN A 45 18.15 17.71 10.12
N TYR A 46 19.33 17.10 10.22
CA TYR A 46 19.44 15.73 10.70
C TYR A 46 19.09 15.64 12.19
N VAL A 47 18.30 14.63 12.55
CA VAL A 47 17.79 14.44 13.91
C VAL A 47 18.90 14.28 14.97
N PHE A 48 20.07 13.79 14.57
CA PHE A 48 21.23 13.62 15.45
C PHE A 48 22.32 14.66 15.15
N ALA A 49 22.24 15.83 15.77
CA ALA A 49 23.14 16.96 15.51
C ALA A 49 24.64 16.63 15.59
N ASP A 50 25.07 15.81 16.57
CA ASP A 50 26.49 15.42 16.71
C ASP A 50 26.95 14.49 15.59
N LYS A 51 26.07 13.58 15.14
CA LYS A 51 26.34 12.74 13.97
C LYS A 51 26.36 13.56 12.70
N ALA A 52 25.49 14.56 12.56
CA ALA A 52 25.43 15.42 11.38
C ALA A 52 26.77 16.12 11.10
N LYS A 53 27.41 16.66 12.14
CA LYS A 53 28.75 17.26 12.04
C LYS A 53 29.81 16.25 11.62
N THR A 54 29.73 15.04 12.17
CA THR A 54 30.62 13.93 11.80
C THR A 54 30.43 13.56 10.32
N LEU A 55 29.19 13.45 9.85
CA LEU A 55 28.88 13.16 8.45
C LEU A 55 29.40 14.25 7.51
N ALA A 56 29.14 15.52 7.83
CA ALA A 56 29.64 16.65 7.04
C ALA A 56 31.17 16.66 6.96
N ALA A 57 31.87 16.40 8.07
CA ALA A 57 33.33 16.28 8.09
C ALA A 57 33.84 15.10 7.25
N THR A 58 33.17 13.95 7.31
CA THR A 58 33.50 12.77 6.49
C THR A 58 33.39 13.07 5.00
N LEU A 59 32.29 13.71 4.56
CA LEU A 59 32.10 14.08 3.15
C LEU A 59 33.18 15.05 2.67
N ARG A 60 33.56 16.03 3.50
CA ARG A 60 34.68 16.95 3.18
C ARG A 60 36.01 16.21 3.05
N ALA A 61 36.30 15.26 3.94
CA ALA A 61 37.52 14.47 3.88
C ALA A 61 37.60 13.60 2.60
N HIS A 62 36.48 13.00 2.17
CA HIS A 62 36.41 12.27 0.90
C HIS A 62 36.64 13.19 -0.30
N LEU A 63 36.04 14.38 -0.28
CA LEU A 63 36.26 15.40 -1.32
C LEU A 63 37.74 15.82 -1.40
N GLU A 64 38.39 16.14 -0.27
CA GLU A 64 39.80 16.55 -0.22
C GLU A 64 40.75 15.46 -0.73
N LYS A 65 40.39 14.19 -0.54
CA LYS A 65 41.15 13.04 -1.02
C LYS A 65 40.95 12.77 -2.53
N GLY A 66 40.03 13.47 -3.18
CA GLY A 66 39.68 13.25 -4.59
C GLY A 66 38.80 12.03 -4.84
N ASP A 67 38.15 11.48 -3.79
CA ASP A 67 37.33 10.27 -3.92
C ASP A 67 36.10 10.49 -4.84
N TYR A 68 35.72 11.75 -5.07
CA TYR A 68 34.62 12.13 -5.97
C TYR A 68 35.06 12.56 -7.38
N ASP A 69 36.36 12.58 -7.70
CA ASP A 69 36.84 13.06 -9.00
C ASP A 69 36.48 12.13 -10.18
N GLY A 70 36.14 10.88 -9.88
CA GLY A 70 35.66 9.91 -10.87
C GLY A 70 34.20 10.10 -11.30
N ALA A 71 33.40 10.89 -10.57
CA ALA A 71 32.00 11.12 -10.90
C ALA A 71 31.88 11.97 -12.18
N GLN A 72 31.34 11.36 -13.24
CA GLN A 72 31.26 11.99 -14.58
C GLN A 72 30.04 12.90 -14.73
N ASP A 73 29.00 12.69 -13.93
CA ASP A 73 27.72 13.40 -13.95
C ASP A 73 27.12 13.53 -12.53
N ASN A 74 26.02 14.28 -12.44
CA ASN A 74 25.32 14.53 -11.18
C ASN A 74 24.84 13.23 -10.51
N ASP A 75 24.34 12.26 -11.28
CA ASP A 75 23.86 10.98 -10.75
C ASP A 75 25.00 10.17 -10.13
N ALA A 76 26.17 10.10 -10.76
CA ALA A 76 27.33 9.43 -10.23
C ALA A 76 27.83 10.08 -8.92
N LEU A 77 27.79 11.42 -8.84
CA LEU A 77 28.13 12.13 -7.60
C LEU A 77 27.10 11.84 -6.51
N ALA A 78 25.79 11.90 -6.82
CA ALA A 78 24.71 11.62 -5.88
C ALA A 78 24.78 10.19 -5.31
N GLN A 79 25.10 9.20 -6.15
CA GLN A 79 25.30 7.81 -5.72
C GLN A 79 26.51 7.66 -4.79
N ALA A 80 27.63 8.32 -5.11
CA ALA A 80 28.82 8.31 -4.26
C ALA A 80 28.54 8.95 -2.89
N LEU A 81 27.89 10.12 -2.86
CA LEU A 81 27.51 10.80 -1.62
C LEU A 81 26.53 9.97 -0.78
N THR A 82 25.54 9.33 -1.43
CA THR A 82 24.60 8.42 -0.76
C THR A 82 25.35 7.27 -0.10
N LYS A 83 26.26 6.62 -0.83
CA LYS A 83 27.05 5.50 -0.30
C LYS A 83 27.84 5.90 0.94
N ASP A 84 28.49 7.06 0.91
CA ASP A 84 29.30 7.53 2.04
C ASP A 84 28.44 7.92 3.25
N LEU A 85 27.27 8.54 3.01
CA LEU A 85 26.30 8.82 4.08
C LEU A 85 25.82 7.54 4.74
N LEU A 86 25.42 6.53 3.96
CA LEU A 86 24.99 5.24 4.49
C LEU A 86 26.10 4.56 5.30
N ALA A 87 27.33 4.53 4.77
CA ALA A 87 28.47 3.91 5.43
C ALA A 87 28.86 4.62 6.74
N ALA A 88 28.79 5.95 6.78
CA ALA A 88 29.18 6.74 7.94
C ALA A 88 28.08 6.85 9.01
N SER A 89 26.81 6.72 8.64
CA SER A 89 25.68 6.87 9.57
C SER A 89 25.12 5.56 10.12
N ASN A 90 25.20 4.47 9.33
CA ASN A 90 24.39 3.25 9.48
C ASN A 90 22.87 3.54 9.49
N ASP A 91 22.45 4.61 8.82
CA ASP A 91 21.06 5.06 8.73
C ASP A 91 20.58 4.90 7.28
N LEU A 92 19.69 3.94 7.04
CA LEU A 92 19.28 3.53 5.70
C LEU A 92 18.38 4.54 4.99
N HIS A 93 17.96 5.60 5.69
CA HIS A 93 17.05 6.61 5.17
C HIS A 93 17.73 7.71 4.35
N PHE A 94 19.06 7.80 4.40
CA PHE A 94 19.81 8.76 3.60
C PHE A 94 19.79 8.39 2.12
N PHE A 95 19.39 9.37 1.30
CA PHE A 95 19.46 9.29 -0.14
C PHE A 95 19.76 10.67 -0.71
N VAL A 96 20.78 10.78 -1.54
CA VAL A 96 21.06 11.97 -2.34
C VAL A 96 20.61 11.66 -3.77
N GLY A 97 19.79 12.54 -4.33
CA GLY A 97 19.27 12.39 -5.69
C GLY A 97 19.44 13.68 -6.49
N VAL A 98 19.24 13.55 -7.80
CA VAL A 98 19.25 14.66 -8.76
C VAL A 98 17.80 14.90 -9.19
N ASP A 99 17.27 16.06 -8.83
CA ASP A 99 15.93 16.52 -9.22
C ASP A 99 15.90 18.06 -9.24
N PRO A 100 16.36 18.67 -10.35
CA PRO A 100 16.36 20.12 -10.50
C PRO A 100 14.95 20.72 -10.44
N ALA A 101 13.94 19.96 -10.86
CA ALA A 101 12.55 20.40 -10.78
C ALA A 101 12.09 20.51 -9.32
N PHE A 102 12.39 19.52 -8.48
CA PHE A 102 12.14 19.60 -7.05
C PHE A 102 12.86 20.79 -6.40
N ALA A 103 14.15 21.00 -6.70
CA ALA A 103 14.91 22.12 -6.13
C ALA A 103 14.32 23.48 -6.54
N ALA A 104 13.95 23.64 -7.81
CA ALA A 104 13.29 24.83 -8.32
C ALA A 104 11.92 25.05 -7.66
N ASP A 105 11.08 24.02 -7.59
CA ASP A 105 9.76 24.11 -6.97
C ASP A 105 9.86 24.40 -5.47
N TYR A 106 10.83 23.81 -4.76
CA TYR A 106 11.10 24.10 -3.36
C TYR A 106 11.45 25.59 -3.15
N ALA A 107 12.31 26.16 -4.00
CA ALA A 107 12.63 27.57 -3.96
C ALA A 107 11.41 28.45 -4.27
N ALA A 108 10.60 28.03 -5.23
CA ALA A 108 9.45 28.78 -5.71
C ALA A 108 8.26 28.79 -4.73
N ARG A 109 8.18 27.82 -3.80
CA ARG A 109 7.17 27.79 -2.71
C ARG A 109 7.25 29.01 -1.77
N LYS A 110 8.31 29.82 -1.84
CA LYS A 110 8.40 31.10 -1.13
C LYS A 110 7.42 32.15 -1.67
N ASP A 111 7.01 32.03 -2.94
CA ASP A 111 5.94 32.83 -3.53
C ASP A 111 4.58 32.15 -3.26
N PRO A 112 3.64 32.81 -2.55
CA PRO A 112 2.31 32.27 -2.28
C PRO A 112 1.53 31.84 -3.53
N ALA A 113 1.66 32.56 -4.65
CA ALA A 113 0.94 32.23 -5.87
C ALA A 113 1.45 30.92 -6.48
N ARG A 114 2.78 30.77 -6.53
CA ARG A 114 3.42 29.54 -7.02
C ARG A 114 3.22 28.37 -6.07
N ALA A 115 3.26 28.60 -4.75
CA ALA A 115 2.92 27.59 -3.76
C ALA A 115 1.50 27.05 -3.96
N ALA A 116 0.52 27.93 -4.21
CA ALA A 116 -0.86 27.53 -4.48
C ALA A 116 -1.00 26.73 -5.78
N GLU A 117 -0.27 27.08 -6.84
CA GLU A 117 -0.27 26.34 -8.12
C GLU A 117 0.31 24.93 -7.98
N LEU A 118 1.46 24.81 -7.29
CA LEU A 118 2.08 23.51 -7.00
C LEU A 118 1.16 22.65 -6.14
N ARG A 119 0.53 23.26 -5.13
CA ARG A 119 -0.42 22.58 -4.27
C ARG A 119 -1.65 22.05 -5.01
N GLU A 120 -2.15 22.80 -5.98
CA GLU A 120 -3.24 22.37 -6.86
C GLU A 120 -2.79 21.24 -7.81
N THR A 121 -1.53 21.24 -8.24
CA THR A 121 -0.94 20.14 -9.02
C THR A 121 -0.86 18.88 -8.18
N ASP A 122 -0.32 18.95 -6.96
CA ASP A 122 -0.28 17.84 -6.00
C ASP A 122 -1.70 17.26 -5.77
N ARG A 123 -2.70 18.14 -5.58
CA ARG A 123 -4.09 17.72 -5.41
C ARG A 123 -4.62 16.92 -6.61
N ARG A 124 -4.29 17.32 -7.84
CA ARG A 124 -4.73 16.61 -9.05
C ARG A 124 -4.07 15.24 -9.17
N ASP A 125 -2.79 15.15 -8.84
CA ASP A 125 -2.04 13.90 -8.88
C ASP A 125 -2.52 12.92 -7.81
N GLU A 126 -2.76 13.42 -6.60
CA GLU A 126 -3.34 12.63 -5.52
C GLU A 126 -4.77 12.18 -5.82
N ALA A 127 -5.60 13.04 -6.43
CA ALA A 127 -6.94 12.67 -6.85
C ALA A 127 -6.94 11.53 -7.88
N ARG A 128 -5.98 11.47 -8.81
CA ARG A 128 -5.83 10.35 -9.77
C ARG A 128 -5.51 9.03 -9.08
N LYS A 129 -4.84 9.07 -7.93
CA LYS A 129 -4.52 7.91 -7.09
C LYS A 129 -5.59 7.63 -6.03
N ASN A 130 -6.71 8.36 -6.09
CA ASN A 130 -7.77 8.36 -5.09
C ASN A 130 -7.22 8.57 -3.66
N PHE A 131 -6.23 9.45 -3.53
CA PHE A 131 -5.58 9.82 -2.27
C PHE A 131 -5.04 8.61 -1.49
N GLY A 132 -4.60 7.59 -2.22
CA GLY A 132 -4.04 6.36 -1.66
C GLY A 132 -5.06 5.26 -1.38
N PHE A 133 -6.37 5.53 -1.41
CA PHE A 133 -7.41 4.51 -1.24
C PHE A 133 -7.60 3.70 -2.52
N THR A 134 -7.10 2.47 -2.50
CA THR A 134 -7.10 1.57 -3.66
C THR A 134 -8.34 0.71 -3.75
N ASP A 135 -8.96 0.36 -2.62
CA ASP A 135 -10.08 -0.56 -2.58
C ASP A 135 -10.90 -0.40 -1.29
N LEU A 136 -12.22 -0.50 -1.41
CA LEU A 136 -13.19 -0.48 -0.31
C LEU A 136 -14.22 -1.56 -0.55
N ARG A 137 -14.24 -2.58 0.31
CA ARG A 137 -15.17 -3.71 0.19
C ARG A 137 -15.83 -4.05 1.50
N ARG A 138 -17.09 -4.50 1.39
CA ARG A 138 -17.76 -5.25 2.46
C ARG A 138 -17.60 -6.73 2.14
N LEU A 139 -16.67 -7.39 2.83
CA LEU A 139 -16.45 -8.82 2.73
C LEU A 139 -17.57 -9.58 3.44
N GLU A 140 -17.62 -10.88 3.16
CA GLU A 140 -18.53 -11.83 3.77
C GLU A 140 -18.46 -11.77 5.31
N GLY A 141 -19.63 -11.91 5.95
CA GLY A 141 -19.76 -11.77 7.41
C GLY A 141 -19.74 -10.33 7.93
N ASN A 142 -19.93 -9.33 7.05
CA ASN A 142 -19.96 -7.90 7.38
C ASN A 142 -18.59 -7.38 7.88
N VAL A 143 -17.51 -7.81 7.23
CA VAL A 143 -16.15 -7.37 7.52
C VAL A 143 -15.75 -6.30 6.50
N ALA A 144 -15.37 -5.11 6.96
CA ALA A 144 -14.84 -4.08 6.09
C ALA A 144 -13.41 -4.42 5.66
N TYR A 145 -13.09 -4.14 4.40
CA TYR A 145 -11.74 -4.15 3.87
C TYR A 145 -11.41 -2.79 3.30
N VAL A 146 -10.25 -2.25 3.70
CA VAL A 146 -9.73 -0.95 3.26
C VAL A 146 -8.31 -1.16 2.74
N GLY A 147 -8.15 -1.08 1.42
CA GLY A 147 -6.85 -1.18 0.76
C GLY A 147 -6.22 0.19 0.57
N MET A 148 -4.97 0.37 1.02
CA MET A 148 -4.23 1.62 0.84
C MET A 148 -2.84 1.41 0.22
N SER A 149 -2.46 2.32 -0.67
CA SER A 149 -1.11 2.34 -1.29
C SER A 149 -0.16 3.32 -0.61
N HIS A 150 -0.70 4.34 0.06
CA HIS A 150 0.03 5.31 0.86
C HIS A 150 -0.96 6.12 1.70
N PHE A 151 -0.44 6.87 2.67
CA PHE A 151 -1.17 7.87 3.43
C PHE A 151 -0.98 9.25 2.79
N ALA A 152 -1.97 9.70 2.01
CA ALA A 152 -1.97 11.04 1.44
C ALA A 152 -2.11 12.13 2.51
N ASP A 153 -1.73 13.36 2.17
CA ASP A 153 -1.92 14.53 3.02
C ASP A 153 -3.41 14.73 3.34
N PRO A 154 -3.81 14.70 4.63
CA PRO A 154 -5.21 14.82 5.01
C PRO A 154 -5.84 16.16 4.63
N GLN A 155 -5.08 17.23 4.41
CA GLN A 155 -5.65 18.49 3.92
C GLN A 155 -6.22 18.34 2.50
N LEU A 156 -5.64 17.47 1.68
CA LEU A 156 -6.16 17.17 0.33
C LEU A 156 -7.17 16.01 0.36
N ALA A 157 -6.93 15.05 1.25
CA ALA A 157 -7.58 13.74 1.23
C ALA A 157 -8.74 13.60 2.23
N TYR A 158 -9.07 14.65 3.01
CA TYR A 158 -10.08 14.58 4.07
C TYR A 158 -11.43 14.02 3.60
N ASP A 159 -11.90 14.45 2.41
CA ASP A 159 -13.19 14.00 1.88
C ASP A 159 -13.16 12.53 1.45
N ALA A 160 -12.07 12.06 0.85
CA ALA A 160 -11.87 10.67 0.48
C ALA A 160 -11.80 9.77 1.74
N ALA A 161 -11.03 10.20 2.75
CA ALA A 161 -10.97 9.52 4.04
C ALA A 161 -12.34 9.51 4.73
N SER A 162 -13.08 10.62 4.72
CA SER A 162 -14.44 10.70 5.26
C SER A 162 -15.39 9.71 4.59
N ALA A 163 -15.33 9.60 3.26
CA ALA A 163 -16.14 8.64 2.50
C ALA A 163 -15.78 7.19 2.85
N ALA A 164 -14.50 6.86 2.94
CA ALA A 164 -14.03 5.53 3.35
C ALA A 164 -14.49 5.18 4.78
N MET A 165 -14.29 6.10 5.73
CA MET A 165 -14.68 5.91 7.13
C MET A 165 -16.20 5.69 7.26
N ARG A 166 -17.02 6.45 6.52
CA ARG A 166 -18.49 6.28 6.49
C ARG A 166 -18.91 4.98 5.82
N PHE A 167 -18.20 4.55 4.76
CA PHE A 167 -18.49 3.29 4.08
C PHE A 167 -18.35 2.09 5.03
N ILE A 168 -17.35 2.11 5.91
CA ILE A 168 -17.06 0.99 6.82
C ILE A 168 -17.78 1.07 8.17
N GLU A 169 -18.44 2.19 8.49
CA GLU A 169 -18.88 2.51 9.86
C GLU A 169 -19.95 1.57 10.46
N ASN A 170 -20.59 0.75 9.64
CA ASN A 170 -21.60 -0.24 10.06
C ASN A 170 -21.08 -1.69 10.00
N SER A 171 -19.76 -1.87 9.86
CA SER A 171 -19.12 -3.18 9.81
C SER A 171 -18.91 -3.77 11.20
N ASP A 172 -18.87 -5.10 11.27
CA ASP A 172 -18.65 -5.81 12.53
C ASP A 172 -17.17 -6.08 12.82
N ALA A 173 -16.31 -5.97 11.80
CA ALA A 173 -14.85 -5.97 11.92
C ALA A 173 -14.24 -5.17 10.76
N VAL A 174 -12.96 -4.81 10.87
CA VAL A 174 -12.21 -4.09 9.82
C VAL A 174 -10.87 -4.76 9.55
N ILE A 175 -10.51 -4.84 8.28
CA ILE A 175 -9.18 -5.21 7.78
C ILE A 175 -8.60 -4.01 7.02
N TYR A 176 -7.50 -3.46 7.52
CA TYR A 176 -6.71 -2.47 6.80
C TYR A 176 -5.56 -3.18 6.09
N ASP A 177 -5.46 -3.02 4.77
CA ASP A 177 -4.41 -3.65 3.98
C ASP A 177 -3.28 -2.66 3.71
N MET A 178 -2.17 -2.88 4.40
CA MET A 178 -0.95 -2.08 4.30
C MET A 178 0.18 -2.84 3.58
N ARG A 179 -0.12 -4.01 2.98
CA ARG A 179 0.89 -4.85 2.31
C ARG A 179 1.65 -4.12 1.21
N TYR A 180 1.04 -3.13 0.59
CA TYR A 180 1.65 -2.35 -0.50
C TYR A 180 1.76 -0.86 -0.16
N ASN A 181 1.69 -0.53 1.14
CA ASN A 181 1.73 0.85 1.63
C ASN A 181 3.13 1.20 2.13
N ASN A 182 3.77 2.16 1.46
CA ASN A 182 5.14 2.58 1.78
C ASN A 182 5.19 3.80 2.73
N GLY A 183 4.07 4.15 3.37
CA GLY A 183 3.98 5.22 4.35
C GLY A 183 3.27 6.47 3.82
N GLY A 184 3.78 7.64 4.19
CA GLY A 184 3.15 8.93 3.90
C GLY A 184 2.90 9.75 5.17
N TYR A 185 1.80 10.51 5.20
CA TYR A 185 1.47 11.43 6.29
C TYR A 185 0.90 10.70 7.50
N LEU A 186 1.56 10.82 8.65
CA LEU A 186 1.11 10.24 9.93
C LEU A 186 -0.25 10.78 10.37
N GLU A 187 -0.57 12.03 10.02
CA GLU A 187 -1.84 12.66 10.33
C GLU A 187 -3.03 11.93 9.69
N MET A 188 -2.85 11.37 8.48
CA MET A 188 -3.88 10.51 7.87
C MET A 188 -3.99 9.18 8.61
N ALA A 189 -2.86 8.58 9.01
CA ALA A 189 -2.86 7.38 9.85
C ALA A 189 -3.60 7.62 11.19
N GLN A 190 -3.38 8.77 11.83
CA GLN A 190 -4.12 9.20 13.03
C GLN A 190 -5.61 9.39 12.77
N LEU A 191 -6.00 10.03 11.66
CA LEU A 191 -7.41 10.22 11.32
C LEU A 191 -8.14 8.88 11.23
N LEU A 192 -7.57 7.91 10.51
CA LEU A 192 -8.15 6.58 10.35
C LEU A 192 -8.12 5.77 11.65
N ALA A 193 -6.99 5.79 12.37
CA ALA A 193 -6.85 5.10 13.66
C ALA A 193 -7.86 5.63 14.69
N SER A 194 -8.15 6.93 14.67
CA SER A 194 -9.09 7.56 15.60
C SER A 194 -10.49 6.94 15.54
N GLN A 195 -10.94 6.42 14.39
CA GLN A 195 -12.22 5.73 14.27
C GLN A 195 -12.31 4.47 15.13
N LEU A 196 -11.16 3.88 15.48
CA LEU A 196 -11.09 2.60 16.18
C LEU A 196 -11.18 2.75 17.72
N PHE A 197 -11.08 3.97 18.22
CA PHE A 197 -11.07 4.27 19.66
C PHE A 197 -12.28 5.09 20.08
N ARG A 198 -12.56 5.11 21.39
CA ARG A 198 -13.56 6.01 21.99
C ARG A 198 -13.08 7.46 21.96
N ALA A 199 -14.03 8.40 22.01
CA ALA A 199 -13.74 9.84 22.10
C ALA A 199 -13.63 10.38 23.54
N ASP A 200 -14.12 9.62 24.52
CA ASP A 200 -14.31 10.08 25.90
C ASP A 200 -13.11 9.84 26.82
N LYS A 201 -12.01 9.30 26.26
CA LYS A 201 -10.77 9.08 26.98
C LYS A 201 -9.60 9.46 26.07
N ASP A 202 -8.66 10.20 26.64
CA ASP A 202 -7.40 10.50 25.97
C ASP A 202 -6.64 9.20 25.71
N GLN A 203 -6.27 9.01 24.44
CA GLN A 203 -5.49 7.88 23.98
C GLN A 203 -4.39 8.39 23.06
N GLU A 204 -3.15 8.30 23.53
CA GLU A 204 -1.96 8.61 22.75
C GLU A 204 -1.78 7.51 21.69
N LEU A 205 -1.49 7.89 20.45
CA LEU A 205 -1.17 6.97 19.35
C LEU A 205 0.34 6.86 19.16
N PHE A 206 1.05 7.99 19.21
CA PHE A 206 2.50 8.06 19.16
C PHE A 206 3.02 9.43 19.59
N ASP A 207 4.21 9.42 20.19
CA ASP A 207 5.03 10.59 20.39
C ASP A 207 5.99 10.74 19.22
N TYR A 208 6.22 11.96 18.77
CA TYR A 208 7.25 12.21 17.78
C TYR A 208 7.91 13.55 17.98
N TYR A 209 9.17 13.63 17.58
CA TYR A 209 9.86 14.90 17.49
C TYR A 209 10.60 14.99 16.18
N TYR A 210 10.71 16.19 15.66
CA TYR A 210 11.43 16.48 14.43
C TYR A 210 12.28 17.74 14.59
N THR A 211 13.30 17.86 13.74
CA THR A 211 14.13 19.03 13.61
C THR A 211 13.53 19.92 12.52
N GLU A 212 13.17 21.15 12.92
CA GLU A 212 12.67 22.18 12.03
C GLU A 212 13.55 23.41 12.20
N GLU A 213 14.25 23.79 11.13
CA GLU A 213 15.17 24.95 11.12
C GLU A 213 16.18 24.93 12.28
N GLY A 214 16.79 23.76 12.53
CA GLY A 214 17.76 23.57 13.61
C GLY A 214 17.16 23.53 15.02
N ARG A 215 15.82 23.58 15.17
CA ARG A 215 15.12 23.45 16.45
C ARG A 215 14.43 22.10 16.56
N ARG A 216 14.59 21.45 17.70
CA ARG A 216 13.81 20.27 18.04
C ARG A 216 12.39 20.66 18.42
N VAL A 217 11.42 20.12 17.70
CA VAL A 217 9.98 20.29 17.93
C VAL A 217 9.41 18.96 18.39
N ALA A 218 8.84 18.93 19.60
CA ALA A 218 8.15 17.76 20.13
C ALA A 218 6.63 17.88 19.90
N ARG A 219 6.01 16.74 19.56
CA ARG A 219 4.59 16.58 19.29
C ARG A 219 4.14 15.21 19.77
N SER A 220 2.83 15.08 19.94
CA SER A 220 2.17 13.82 20.23
C SER A 220 0.91 13.76 19.38
N GLN A 221 0.65 12.61 18.76
CA GLN A 221 -0.62 12.36 18.10
C GLN A 221 -1.52 11.56 19.02
N TRP A 222 -2.73 12.09 19.22
CA TRP A 222 -3.76 11.52 20.07
C TRP A 222 -4.96 11.13 19.22
N VAL A 223 -5.80 10.22 19.72
CA VAL A 223 -7.10 9.97 19.13
C VAL A 223 -7.87 11.28 19.01
N LEU A 224 -8.32 11.60 17.79
CA LEU A 224 -9.06 12.82 17.52
C LEU A 224 -10.43 12.76 18.22
N PRO A 225 -10.88 13.85 18.88
CA PRO A 225 -12.16 13.86 19.60
C PRO A 225 -13.37 13.78 18.65
N ALA A 226 -13.24 14.38 17.46
CA ALA A 226 -14.25 14.39 16.42
C ALA A 226 -13.70 13.78 15.12
N ILE A 227 -14.54 12.97 14.47
CA ILE A 227 -14.24 12.33 13.18
C ILE A 227 -15.50 12.34 12.30
N PRO A 228 -15.36 12.23 10.96
CA PRO A 228 -16.48 12.36 10.02
C PRO A 228 -17.36 11.11 9.88
N ALA A 229 -17.32 10.16 10.84
CA ALA A 229 -18.02 8.87 10.79
C ALA A 229 -18.32 8.32 12.19
N LYS A 230 -19.12 7.25 12.30
CA LYS A 230 -19.26 6.50 13.55
C LYS A 230 -17.96 5.78 13.90
N ARG A 231 -17.71 5.65 15.21
CA ARG A 231 -16.57 4.90 15.74
C ARG A 231 -16.85 3.40 15.71
N LEU A 232 -15.81 2.63 15.44
CA LEU A 232 -15.80 1.16 15.42
C LEU A 232 -15.21 0.60 16.72
N THR A 233 -15.37 1.34 17.82
CA THR A 233 -14.93 0.95 19.17
C THR A 233 -15.38 -0.48 19.49
N GLY A 234 -14.45 -1.28 19.99
CA GLY A 234 -14.73 -2.66 20.43
C GLY A 234 -14.93 -3.67 19.30
N LYS A 235 -15.04 -3.24 18.03
CA LYS A 235 -15.02 -4.16 16.88
C LYS A 235 -13.61 -4.70 16.63
N PRO A 236 -13.44 -5.97 16.21
CA PRO A 236 -12.14 -6.51 15.82
C PRO A 236 -11.49 -5.72 14.68
N VAL A 237 -10.18 -5.54 14.75
CA VAL A 237 -9.37 -4.83 13.74
C VAL A 237 -8.17 -5.69 13.37
N TYR A 238 -7.91 -5.81 12.08
CA TYR A 238 -6.73 -6.47 11.55
C TYR A 238 -5.97 -5.51 10.63
N VAL A 239 -4.65 -5.61 10.66
CA VAL A 239 -3.77 -4.87 9.73
C VAL A 239 -2.94 -5.89 8.96
N LEU A 240 -3.03 -5.85 7.64
CA LEU A 240 -2.22 -6.72 6.78
C LEU A 240 -0.89 -6.04 6.49
N THR A 241 0.20 -6.76 6.68
CA THR A 241 1.56 -6.24 6.44
C THR A 241 2.34 -7.14 5.49
N SER A 242 3.32 -6.56 4.81
CA SER A 242 4.29 -7.30 4.01
C SER A 242 5.71 -6.78 4.26
N SER A 243 6.69 -7.45 3.68
CA SER A 243 8.08 -6.98 3.59
C SER A 243 8.27 -5.63 2.89
N THR A 244 7.27 -5.10 2.18
CA THR A 244 7.32 -3.75 1.59
C THR A 244 6.57 -2.70 2.40
N SER A 245 5.80 -3.07 3.43
CA SER A 245 5.15 -2.10 4.30
C SER A 245 6.21 -1.23 4.98
N PHE A 246 6.08 0.10 4.86
CA PHE A 246 7.15 1.02 5.28
C PHE A 246 6.62 2.30 5.95
N SER A 247 7.41 2.88 6.85
CA SER A 247 7.18 4.20 7.44
C SER A 247 5.83 4.36 8.15
N ALA A 248 5.01 5.35 7.81
CA ALA A 248 3.73 5.59 8.47
C ALA A 248 2.79 4.36 8.46
N ALA A 249 2.91 3.45 7.47
CA ALA A 249 2.19 2.17 7.46
C ALA A 249 2.63 1.24 8.59
N GLU A 250 3.92 1.21 8.87
CA GLU A 250 4.48 0.46 9.99
C GLU A 250 4.03 1.06 11.31
N TRP A 251 4.08 2.39 11.48
CA TRP A 251 3.59 3.05 12.70
C TRP A 251 2.08 2.85 12.92
N PHE A 252 1.28 2.90 11.86
CA PHE A 252 -0.16 2.59 11.96
C PHE A 252 -0.39 1.17 12.50
N GLY A 253 0.32 0.16 11.97
CA GLY A 253 0.24 -1.21 12.47
C GLY A 253 0.80 -1.35 13.89
N TYR A 254 2.02 -0.87 14.12
CA TYR A 254 2.77 -1.02 15.36
C TYR A 254 2.06 -0.38 16.55
N SER A 255 1.63 0.88 16.43
CA SER A 255 0.90 1.57 17.51
C SER A 255 -0.41 0.84 17.83
N LEU A 256 -1.16 0.40 16.82
CA LEU A 256 -2.40 -0.34 17.04
C LEU A 256 -2.16 -1.71 17.68
N GLN A 257 -1.07 -2.40 17.32
CA GLN A 257 -0.66 -3.66 17.94
C GLN A 257 -0.31 -3.46 19.42
N LYS A 258 0.54 -2.49 19.72
CA LYS A 258 1.02 -2.17 21.07
C LYS A 258 -0.10 -1.73 22.01
N LEU A 259 -1.07 -0.99 21.48
CA LEU A 259 -2.27 -0.59 22.20
C LEU A 259 -3.30 -1.73 22.35
N GLY A 260 -3.02 -2.93 21.83
CA GLY A 260 -3.94 -4.06 21.85
C GLY A 260 -5.22 -3.81 21.03
N ARG A 261 -5.17 -2.88 20.06
CA ARG A 261 -6.32 -2.46 19.27
C ARG A 261 -6.47 -3.23 17.96
N ALA A 262 -5.37 -3.68 17.36
CA ALA A 262 -5.40 -4.46 16.13
C ALA A 262 -4.49 -5.69 16.21
N THR A 263 -4.83 -6.70 15.43
CA THR A 263 -4.00 -7.88 15.17
C THR A 263 -3.31 -7.75 13.82
N LEU A 264 -1.99 -7.85 13.79
CA LEU A 264 -1.19 -7.81 12.57
C LEU A 264 -1.08 -9.21 11.95
N VAL A 265 -1.28 -9.29 10.64
CA VAL A 265 -1.28 -10.55 9.88
C VAL A 265 -0.46 -10.36 8.60
N GLY A 266 0.54 -11.20 8.38
CA GLY A 266 1.36 -11.15 7.17
C GLY A 266 2.84 -11.32 7.46
N GLU A 267 3.67 -10.53 6.78
CA GLU A 267 5.13 -10.60 6.89
C GLU A 267 5.67 -9.47 7.78
N GLN A 268 6.90 -9.65 8.26
CA GLN A 268 7.66 -8.60 8.92
C GLN A 268 7.87 -7.43 7.96
N THR A 269 7.70 -6.21 8.46
CA THR A 269 7.80 -4.98 7.66
C THR A 269 9.24 -4.55 7.42
N ALA A 270 9.45 -3.52 6.59
CA ALA A 270 10.77 -3.14 6.10
C ALA A 270 11.68 -2.41 7.12
N GLY A 271 11.11 -1.75 8.13
CA GLY A 271 11.88 -1.13 9.23
C GLY A 271 12.25 0.33 9.05
N GLY A 272 11.38 1.16 8.46
CA GLY A 272 11.58 2.59 8.27
C GLY A 272 10.91 3.46 9.32
N ALA A 273 11.39 3.45 10.57
CA ALA A 273 10.68 4.07 11.67
C ALA A 273 10.82 5.60 11.72
N HIS A 274 11.88 6.17 11.15
CA HIS A 274 12.20 7.59 11.35
C HIS A 274 11.61 8.49 10.26
N PRO A 275 10.90 9.58 10.62
CA PRO A 275 10.45 10.59 9.66
C PRO A 275 11.61 11.16 8.85
N VAL A 276 11.42 11.24 7.54
CA VAL A 276 12.36 11.85 6.61
C VAL A 276 11.74 13.10 5.98
N ASP A 277 12.60 14.01 5.55
CA ASP A 277 12.20 15.13 4.69
C ASP A 277 13.21 15.28 3.55
N ARG A 278 12.76 15.84 2.43
CA ARG A 278 13.63 16.16 1.30
C ARG A 278 14.02 17.63 1.38
N LYS A 279 15.32 17.89 1.40
CA LYS A 279 15.88 19.23 1.38
C LYS A 279 16.70 19.44 0.10
N PRO A 280 16.56 20.58 -0.59
CA PRO A 280 17.40 20.87 -1.74
C PRO A 280 18.86 20.96 -1.29
N VAL A 281 19.74 20.46 -2.14
CA VAL A 281 21.18 20.61 -2.05
C VAL A 281 21.58 21.28 -3.34
N ASP A 282 21.97 22.53 -3.26
CA ASP A 282 22.25 23.34 -4.44
C ASP A 282 21.04 23.49 -5.38
N THR A 283 21.26 23.46 -6.68
CA THR A 283 20.30 23.77 -7.74
C THR A 283 19.73 22.52 -8.38
N ASP A 284 20.49 21.43 -8.37
CA ASP A 284 20.13 20.18 -9.05
C ASP A 284 19.91 19.00 -8.10
N PHE A 285 20.46 19.05 -6.88
CA PHE A 285 20.45 17.93 -5.96
C PHE A 285 19.39 18.11 -4.86
N PHE A 286 19.05 17.00 -4.24
CA PHE A 286 18.34 16.98 -2.96
C PHE A 286 18.90 15.88 -2.07
N VAL A 287 18.69 16.03 -0.77
CA VAL A 287 18.93 14.97 0.22
C VAL A 287 17.62 14.62 0.91
N GLN A 288 17.31 13.33 0.97
CA GLN A 288 16.37 12.78 1.93
C GLN A 288 17.11 12.60 3.25
N VAL A 289 16.70 13.35 4.27
CA VAL A 289 17.34 13.40 5.58
C VAL A 289 16.36 12.98 6.66
N PRO A 290 16.75 12.10 7.60
CA PRO A 290 15.93 11.79 8.77
C PRO A 290 15.84 13.01 9.68
N ILE A 291 14.64 13.57 9.80
CA ILE A 291 14.41 14.78 10.57
C ILE A 291 13.89 14.49 11.97
N GLY A 292 13.42 13.27 12.25
CA GLY A 292 12.75 12.99 13.50
C GLY A 292 12.89 11.57 14.02
N GLN A 293 12.35 11.36 15.22
CA GLN A 293 12.07 10.04 15.74
C GLN A 293 10.64 9.98 16.24
N ILE A 294 10.05 8.81 16.09
CA ILE A 294 8.76 8.46 16.66
C ILE A 294 9.00 7.44 17.77
N ARG A 295 8.20 7.49 18.83
CA ARG A 295 8.24 6.57 19.95
C ARG A 295 6.85 6.03 20.22
N ASP A 296 6.78 4.73 20.45
CA ASP A 296 5.55 4.06 20.87
C ASP A 296 5.01 4.67 22.18
N PRO A 297 3.68 4.85 22.32
CA PRO A 297 3.10 5.42 23.53
C PRO A 297 3.18 4.51 24.77
N VAL A 298 3.41 3.20 24.60
CA VAL A 298 3.40 2.20 25.67
C VAL A 298 4.81 1.98 26.21
N ASP A 299 5.75 1.56 25.36
CA ASP A 299 7.10 1.18 25.77
C ASP A 299 8.19 2.16 25.32
N ARG A 300 7.81 3.23 24.60
CA ARG A 300 8.74 4.21 24.02
C ARG A 300 9.76 3.59 23.07
N GLY A 301 9.48 2.38 22.57
CA GLY A 301 10.33 1.61 21.67
C GLY A 301 10.30 2.10 20.23
N ASP A 302 11.18 1.49 19.43
CA ASP A 302 11.49 1.82 18.05
C ASP A 302 11.72 0.51 17.26
N PHE A 303 11.32 0.46 15.99
CA PHE A 303 11.48 -0.68 15.09
C PHE A 303 12.45 -0.42 13.94
N GLU A 304 13.13 0.74 13.92
CA GLU A 304 14.13 1.12 12.92
C GLU A 304 15.10 -0.04 12.59
N GLY A 305 15.27 -0.31 11.29
CA GLY A 305 16.15 -1.35 10.75
C GLY A 305 15.70 -2.80 11.00
N ARG A 306 14.64 -3.03 11.78
CA ARG A 306 14.09 -4.36 12.07
C ARG A 306 12.69 -4.56 11.51
N GLY A 307 11.89 -3.52 11.45
CA GLY A 307 10.47 -3.63 11.15
C GLY A 307 9.66 -4.24 12.28
N VAL A 308 8.36 -4.34 12.03
CA VAL A 308 7.31 -4.77 12.94
C VAL A 308 7.01 -6.24 12.66
N THR A 309 7.08 -7.08 13.69
CA THR A 309 6.71 -8.49 13.58
C THR A 309 5.20 -8.65 13.76
N PRO A 310 4.48 -9.29 12.80
CA PRO A 310 3.05 -9.53 12.93
C PRO A 310 2.71 -10.53 14.04
N ASP A 311 1.50 -10.44 14.58
CA ASP A 311 0.98 -11.43 15.53
C ASP A 311 0.77 -12.80 14.86
N TYR A 312 0.39 -12.79 13.57
CA TYR A 312 0.24 -13.98 12.74
C TYR A 312 1.15 -13.89 11.52
N VAL A 313 2.29 -14.58 11.59
CA VAL A 313 3.27 -14.63 10.51
C VAL A 313 2.81 -15.60 9.42
N VAL A 314 2.49 -15.05 8.25
CA VAL A 314 2.08 -15.78 7.03
C VAL A 314 2.62 -15.05 5.81
N THR A 315 2.56 -15.66 4.62
CA THR A 315 2.96 -14.95 3.41
C THR A 315 2.03 -13.75 3.15
N SER A 316 2.55 -12.70 2.53
CA SER A 316 1.76 -11.54 2.12
C SER A 316 0.54 -11.95 1.29
N ALA A 317 0.67 -12.97 0.44
CA ALA A 317 -0.42 -13.50 -0.39
C ALA A 317 -1.58 -14.10 0.45
N ASP A 318 -1.27 -14.78 1.56
CA ASP A 318 -2.26 -15.45 2.40
C ASP A 318 -2.90 -14.55 3.45
N ALA A 319 -2.27 -13.40 3.74
CA ALA A 319 -2.63 -12.52 4.87
C ALA A 319 -4.10 -12.13 4.90
N LEU A 320 -4.69 -11.76 3.74
CA LEU A 320 -6.10 -11.37 3.67
C LEU A 320 -7.04 -12.51 4.08
N VAL A 321 -6.84 -13.71 3.53
CA VAL A 321 -7.71 -14.86 3.83
C VAL A 321 -7.57 -15.27 5.30
N VAL A 322 -6.35 -15.21 5.84
CA VAL A 322 -6.08 -15.51 7.24
C VAL A 322 -6.76 -14.48 8.16
N ALA A 323 -6.59 -13.18 7.91
CA ALA A 323 -7.22 -12.13 8.69
C ALA A 323 -8.75 -12.18 8.61
N HIS A 324 -9.32 -12.46 7.44
CA HIS A 324 -10.76 -12.61 7.28
C HIS A 324 -11.30 -13.79 8.08
N ARG A 325 -10.60 -14.93 8.07
CA ARG A 325 -10.95 -16.08 8.90
C ARG A 325 -10.88 -15.75 10.40
N LEU A 326 -9.84 -15.03 10.83
CA LEU A 326 -9.71 -14.58 12.22
C LEU A 326 -10.86 -13.65 12.61
N ALA A 327 -11.21 -12.69 11.76
CA ALA A 327 -12.32 -11.77 11.98
C ALA A 327 -13.65 -12.50 12.21
N LEU A 328 -13.99 -13.46 11.34
CA LEU A 328 -15.19 -14.28 11.49
C LEU A 328 -15.17 -15.09 12.79
N ALA A 329 -14.02 -15.68 13.13
CA ALA A 329 -13.87 -16.47 14.35
C ALA A 329 -14.01 -15.61 15.62
N ASP A 330 -13.43 -14.40 15.64
CA ASP A 330 -13.52 -13.50 16.79
C ASP A 330 -14.94 -12.97 17.00
N MET A 331 -15.64 -12.61 15.92
CA MET A 331 -17.06 -12.25 16.01
C MET A 331 -17.92 -13.41 16.53
N ALA A 332 -17.66 -14.64 16.07
CA ALA A 332 -18.37 -15.85 16.48
C ALA A 332 -18.14 -16.25 17.95
N LYS A 333 -17.04 -15.80 18.59
CA LYS A 333 -16.83 -15.97 20.04
C LYS A 333 -17.79 -15.14 20.87
N SER A 334 -18.18 -13.96 20.36
CA SER A 334 -18.98 -12.97 21.08
C SER A 334 -20.48 -13.03 20.77
N ASP A 335 -20.88 -13.69 19.68
CA ASP A 335 -22.26 -13.71 19.19
C ASP A 335 -22.58 -15.07 18.53
N THR A 336 -23.58 -15.77 19.06
CA THR A 336 -24.02 -17.07 18.53
C THR A 336 -24.63 -16.95 17.14
N ALA A 337 -25.24 -15.82 16.78
CA ALA A 337 -25.71 -15.58 15.41
C ALA A 337 -24.55 -15.52 14.41
N LYS A 338 -23.37 -15.06 14.85
CA LYS A 338 -22.15 -15.00 14.03
C LYS A 338 -21.45 -16.35 13.86
N GLN A 339 -21.77 -17.35 14.70
CA GLN A 339 -21.25 -18.71 14.52
C GLN A 339 -21.77 -19.36 13.23
N ALA A 340 -23.05 -19.13 12.92
CA ALA A 340 -23.63 -19.59 11.67
C ALA A 340 -22.96 -18.95 10.46
N ASP A 341 -22.65 -17.64 10.53
CA ASP A 341 -21.94 -16.92 9.48
C ASP A 341 -20.52 -17.46 9.27
N ALA A 342 -19.77 -17.65 10.36
CA ALA A 342 -18.42 -18.22 10.27
C ALA A 342 -18.43 -19.61 9.63
N ALA A 343 -19.38 -20.48 10.01
CA ALA A 343 -19.54 -21.80 9.41
C ALA A 343 -19.98 -21.74 7.93
N TRP A 344 -20.84 -20.78 7.57
CA TRP A 344 -21.33 -20.59 6.21
C TRP A 344 -20.20 -20.19 5.25
N PHE A 345 -19.34 -19.25 5.66
CA PHE A 345 -18.25 -18.73 4.83
C PHE A 345 -16.95 -19.54 4.91
N ALA A 346 -16.81 -20.49 5.83
CA ALA A 346 -15.60 -21.31 5.94
C ALA A 346 -15.18 -22.02 4.62
N PRO A 347 -16.09 -22.63 3.82
CA PRO A 347 -15.70 -23.23 2.54
C PRO A 347 -15.23 -22.20 1.50
N LEU A 348 -15.80 -20.98 1.52
CA LEU A 348 -15.35 -19.89 0.66
C LEU A 348 -13.91 -19.51 1.00
N LEU A 349 -13.62 -19.27 2.27
CA LEU A 349 -12.27 -18.89 2.70
C LEU A 349 -11.25 -20.02 2.45
N ALA A 350 -11.65 -21.28 2.63
CA ALA A 350 -10.81 -22.42 2.28
C ALA A 350 -10.46 -22.44 0.79
N ALA A 351 -11.43 -22.17 -0.08
CA ALA A 351 -11.22 -22.09 -1.53
C ALA A 351 -10.38 -20.86 -1.93
N CYS A 352 -10.49 -19.73 -1.22
CA CYS A 352 -9.63 -18.57 -1.43
C CYS A 352 -8.17 -18.85 -1.02
N ALA A 353 -7.94 -19.56 0.08
CA ALA A 353 -6.59 -19.95 0.52
C ALA A 353 -5.98 -21.00 -0.42
N LYS A 354 -6.80 -21.93 -0.93
CA LYS A 354 -6.35 -22.98 -1.82
C LYS A 354 -7.40 -23.23 -2.89
N ALA A 355 -7.15 -22.70 -4.08
CA ALA A 355 -8.04 -22.81 -5.22
C ALA A 355 -8.42 -24.28 -5.49
N VAL A 356 -9.72 -24.53 -5.55
CA VAL A 356 -10.26 -25.84 -5.94
C VAL A 356 -10.25 -25.93 -7.45
N GLN A 357 -9.44 -26.83 -8.00
CA GLN A 357 -9.37 -27.06 -9.45
C GLN A 357 -10.11 -28.35 -9.81
N LEU A 358 -11.15 -28.20 -10.63
CA LEU A 358 -11.86 -29.32 -11.25
C LEU A 358 -11.29 -29.56 -12.65
N THR A 359 -11.20 -30.82 -13.05
CA THR A 359 -10.82 -31.16 -14.43
C THR A 359 -11.93 -30.75 -15.40
N LEU A 360 -11.60 -30.54 -16.67
CA LEU A 360 -12.61 -30.25 -17.71
C LEU A 360 -13.70 -31.34 -17.75
N ALA A 361 -13.30 -32.61 -17.69
CA ALA A 361 -14.24 -33.73 -17.61
C ALA A 361 -15.14 -33.66 -16.36
N GLY A 362 -14.61 -33.19 -15.23
CA GLY A 362 -15.39 -32.95 -14.01
C GLY A 362 -16.42 -31.84 -14.18
N LEU A 363 -16.07 -30.76 -14.87
CA LEU A 363 -16.98 -29.66 -15.20
C LEU A 363 -18.06 -30.10 -16.20
N GLU A 364 -17.67 -30.80 -17.26
CA GLU A 364 -18.58 -31.35 -18.27
C GLU A 364 -19.57 -32.35 -17.67
N ALA A 365 -19.14 -33.16 -16.68
CA ALA A 365 -20.03 -34.05 -15.96
C ALA A 365 -21.13 -33.30 -15.18
N ILE A 366 -20.88 -32.05 -14.77
CA ILE A 366 -21.85 -31.20 -14.05
C ILE A 366 -22.74 -30.41 -15.02
N ALA A 367 -22.24 -30.07 -16.21
CA ALA A 367 -23.04 -29.42 -17.23
C ALA A 367 -24.23 -30.29 -17.66
N GLY A 368 -25.36 -29.63 -17.93
CA GLY A 368 -26.62 -30.28 -18.26
C GLY A 368 -27.83 -29.43 -17.93
N ARG A 369 -29.00 -29.99 -18.21
CA ARG A 369 -30.30 -29.42 -17.88
C ARG A 369 -30.80 -29.96 -16.55
N TYR A 370 -31.30 -29.04 -15.72
CA TYR A 370 -31.92 -29.32 -14.44
C TYR A 370 -33.29 -28.67 -14.41
N GLU A 371 -34.13 -29.04 -13.44
CA GLU A 371 -35.47 -28.43 -13.31
C GLU A 371 -35.42 -26.89 -13.24
N GLY A 372 -35.89 -26.26 -14.34
CA GLY A 372 -35.94 -24.80 -14.53
C GLY A 372 -34.59 -24.11 -14.72
N ARG A 373 -33.52 -24.86 -14.96
CA ARG A 373 -32.12 -24.40 -14.91
C ARG A 373 -31.24 -25.08 -15.94
N GLN A 374 -30.18 -24.42 -16.33
CA GLN A 374 -29.13 -24.99 -17.17
C GLN A 374 -27.77 -24.65 -16.60
N ILE A 375 -26.85 -25.62 -16.64
CA ILE A 375 -25.42 -25.40 -16.38
C ILE A 375 -24.67 -25.74 -17.66
N ALA A 376 -23.82 -24.82 -18.12
CA ALA A 376 -22.95 -25.03 -19.27
C ALA A 376 -21.48 -24.82 -18.87
N VAL A 377 -20.55 -25.46 -19.57
CA VAL A 377 -19.13 -25.12 -19.47
C VAL A 377 -18.84 -24.01 -20.49
N VAL A 378 -18.35 -22.87 -20.01
CA VAL A 378 -17.95 -21.72 -20.83
C VAL A 378 -16.57 -21.28 -20.34
N ASP A 379 -15.58 -21.27 -21.24
CA ASP A 379 -14.19 -20.89 -20.94
C ASP A 379 -13.60 -21.59 -19.70
N GLY A 380 -13.89 -22.89 -19.54
CA GLY A 380 -13.42 -23.69 -18.41
C GLY A 380 -14.10 -23.37 -17.07
N LYS A 381 -15.23 -22.66 -17.09
CA LYS A 381 -16.05 -22.34 -15.89
C LYS A 381 -17.47 -22.86 -16.06
N LEU A 382 -18.17 -23.06 -14.94
CA LEU A 382 -19.58 -23.41 -14.95
C LEU A 382 -20.43 -22.13 -15.01
N LEU A 383 -21.21 -21.99 -16.07
CA LEU A 383 -22.20 -20.93 -16.23
C LEU A 383 -23.59 -21.47 -15.86
N TYR A 384 -24.15 -20.94 -14.78
CA TYR A 384 -25.52 -21.22 -14.36
C TYR A 384 -26.48 -20.26 -15.05
N THR A 385 -27.58 -20.80 -15.60
CA THR A 385 -28.69 -20.04 -16.18
C THR A 385 -30.01 -20.44 -15.53
N TRP A 386 -30.78 -19.46 -15.07
CA TRP A 386 -32.13 -19.65 -14.54
C TRP A 386 -33.16 -18.93 -15.39
N ARG A 387 -34.16 -19.68 -15.86
CA ARG A 387 -35.28 -19.19 -16.69
C ARG A 387 -34.82 -18.33 -17.88
N GLU A 388 -33.71 -18.70 -18.52
CA GLU A 388 -33.11 -17.97 -19.66
C GLU A 388 -32.77 -16.48 -19.40
N ARG A 389 -32.76 -16.03 -18.14
CA ARG A 389 -32.60 -14.61 -17.79
C ARG A 389 -31.41 -14.37 -16.88
N PHE A 390 -31.42 -15.02 -15.71
CA PHE A 390 -30.36 -14.83 -14.74
C PHE A 390 -29.21 -15.76 -15.07
N ARG A 391 -28.02 -15.18 -15.26
CA ARG A 391 -26.78 -15.90 -15.54
C ARG A 391 -25.73 -15.53 -14.50
N ALA A 392 -25.05 -16.54 -13.96
CA ALA A 392 -23.98 -16.34 -12.99
C ALA A 392 -22.94 -17.44 -13.11
N THR A 393 -21.68 -17.10 -12.84
CA THR A 393 -20.61 -18.10 -12.74
C THR A 393 -20.74 -18.88 -11.44
N LEU A 394 -20.52 -20.20 -11.50
CA LEU A 394 -20.37 -21.04 -10.32
C LEU A 394 -18.90 -21.26 -10.00
N ALA A 395 -18.46 -20.80 -8.83
CA ALA A 395 -17.09 -20.95 -8.37
C ALA A 395 -16.97 -22.17 -7.43
N PRO A 396 -16.03 -23.10 -7.67
CA PRO A 396 -15.89 -24.30 -6.84
C PRO A 396 -15.40 -23.96 -5.43
N LEU A 397 -16.17 -24.39 -4.43
CA LEU A 397 -15.81 -24.40 -3.01
C LEU A 397 -15.32 -25.78 -2.55
N GLY A 398 -15.47 -26.78 -3.41
CA GLY A 398 -15.10 -28.17 -3.22
C GLY A 398 -15.46 -28.97 -4.47
N ASN A 399 -15.35 -30.30 -4.41
CA ASN A 399 -15.61 -31.15 -5.59
C ASN A 399 -17.05 -31.07 -6.10
N ASP A 400 -18.00 -30.91 -5.18
CA ASP A 400 -19.43 -30.89 -5.47
C ASP A 400 -20.14 -29.69 -4.80
N LEU A 401 -19.41 -28.66 -4.35
CA LEU A 401 -19.99 -27.49 -3.70
C LEU A 401 -19.54 -26.22 -4.43
N PHE A 402 -20.47 -25.32 -4.72
CA PHE A 402 -20.23 -24.16 -5.57
C PHE A 402 -20.86 -22.89 -5.02
N ALA A 403 -20.07 -21.81 -4.93
CA ALA A 403 -20.56 -20.46 -4.74
C ALA A 403 -21.18 -19.94 -6.04
N VAL A 404 -22.09 -18.98 -5.90
CA VAL A 404 -22.73 -18.30 -7.03
C VAL A 404 -22.22 -16.87 -7.06
N GLU A 405 -21.68 -16.44 -8.20
CA GLU A 405 -21.16 -15.09 -8.38
C GLU A 405 -22.20 -14.03 -8.00
N GLY A 406 -21.79 -13.09 -7.14
CA GLY A 406 -22.65 -11.99 -6.66
C GLY A 406 -23.75 -12.39 -5.68
N VAL A 407 -23.79 -13.64 -5.22
CA VAL A 407 -24.86 -14.16 -4.35
C VAL A 407 -24.28 -14.84 -3.11
N ALA A 408 -24.64 -14.32 -1.94
CA ALA A 408 -24.17 -14.84 -0.64
C ALA A 408 -25.21 -15.70 0.11
N ASP A 409 -26.48 -15.64 -0.30
CA ASP A 409 -27.60 -16.22 0.46
C ASP A 409 -27.84 -17.70 0.17
N PHE A 410 -27.26 -18.22 -0.91
CA PHE A 410 -27.31 -19.65 -1.22
C PHE A 410 -26.09 -20.10 -2.00
N ARG A 411 -25.87 -21.41 -2.00
CA ARG A 411 -24.84 -22.12 -2.76
C ARG A 411 -25.42 -23.37 -3.39
N PHE A 412 -24.74 -23.93 -4.37
CA PHE A 412 -25.17 -25.17 -5.01
C PHE A 412 -24.31 -26.35 -4.61
N ARG A 413 -24.96 -27.49 -4.35
CA ARG A 413 -24.32 -28.80 -4.20
C ARG A 413 -24.74 -29.71 -5.34
N VAL A 414 -23.78 -30.38 -5.95
CA VAL A 414 -24.03 -31.42 -6.95
C VAL A 414 -24.31 -32.73 -6.21
N VAL A 415 -25.45 -33.35 -6.50
CA VAL A 415 -25.85 -34.63 -5.91
C VAL A 415 -25.57 -35.74 -6.92
N ARG A 416 -24.81 -36.75 -6.51
CA ARG A 416 -24.45 -37.90 -7.37
C ARG A 416 -25.15 -39.17 -6.90
N LYS A 417 -25.57 -40.01 -7.85
CA LYS A 417 -26.08 -41.37 -7.64
C LYS A 417 -25.31 -42.33 -8.53
N ALA A 418 -24.72 -43.38 -7.94
CA ALA A 418 -23.86 -44.34 -8.65
C ALA A 418 -22.76 -43.65 -9.52
N GLY A 419 -22.14 -42.60 -8.98
CA GLY A 419 -21.07 -41.84 -9.65
C GLY A 419 -21.53 -40.81 -10.69
N LYS A 420 -22.81 -40.84 -11.10
CA LYS A 420 -23.38 -39.88 -12.06
C LYS A 420 -24.08 -38.73 -11.36
N VAL A 421 -24.00 -37.53 -11.92
CA VAL A 421 -24.75 -36.37 -11.42
C VAL A 421 -26.25 -36.61 -11.61
N ALA A 422 -27.02 -36.52 -10.53
CA ALA A 422 -28.45 -36.83 -10.50
C ALA A 422 -29.31 -35.59 -10.21
N ALA A 423 -28.80 -34.61 -9.47
CA ALA A 423 -29.52 -33.39 -9.14
C ALA A 423 -28.56 -32.25 -8.80
N LEU A 424 -29.10 -31.04 -8.85
CA LEU A 424 -28.50 -29.82 -8.31
C LEU A 424 -29.29 -29.39 -7.09
N GLU A 425 -28.65 -29.33 -5.94
CA GLU A 425 -29.27 -28.93 -4.68
C GLU A 425 -28.87 -27.50 -4.34
N ARG A 426 -29.84 -26.60 -4.21
CA ARG A 426 -29.64 -25.27 -3.62
C ARG A 426 -29.66 -25.43 -2.11
N ILE A 427 -28.64 -24.91 -1.46
CA ILE A 427 -28.55 -24.81 0.00
C ILE A 427 -28.67 -23.34 0.34
N ASN A 428 -29.70 -22.97 1.08
CA ASN A 428 -29.90 -21.61 1.58
C ASN A 428 -29.11 -21.39 2.87
N ARG A 429 -28.85 -20.12 3.18
CA ARG A 429 -28.11 -19.71 4.39
C ARG A 429 -28.79 -20.14 5.69
N ASP A 430 -30.11 -20.26 5.70
CA ASP A 430 -30.89 -20.76 6.84
C ASP A 430 -30.84 -22.30 6.99
N GLY A 431 -30.12 -22.99 6.11
CA GLY A 431 -29.98 -24.44 6.10
C GLY A 431 -31.06 -25.18 5.31
N THR A 432 -32.10 -24.49 4.83
CA THR A 432 -33.10 -25.12 3.95
C THR A 432 -32.49 -25.51 2.61
N THR A 433 -33.05 -26.54 2.00
CA THR A 433 -32.56 -27.06 0.71
C THR A 433 -33.69 -27.25 -0.28
N ASP A 434 -33.39 -26.96 -1.55
CA ASP A 434 -34.24 -27.25 -2.69
C ASP A 434 -33.46 -28.13 -3.66
N SER A 435 -34.03 -29.25 -4.11
CA SER A 435 -33.39 -30.14 -5.08
C SER A 435 -33.99 -29.98 -6.45
N TYR A 436 -33.15 -29.98 -7.48
CA TYR A 436 -33.54 -29.87 -8.88
C TYR A 436 -33.00 -31.06 -9.66
N ALA A 437 -33.89 -31.95 -10.10
CA ALA A 437 -33.50 -33.16 -10.81
C ALA A 437 -32.79 -32.82 -12.13
N ARG A 438 -31.78 -33.62 -12.47
CA ARG A 438 -31.16 -33.60 -13.80
C ARG A 438 -32.13 -34.19 -14.82
N LEU A 439 -32.19 -33.58 -16.02
CA LEU A 439 -33.17 -33.89 -17.07
C LEU A 439 -32.57 -34.53 -18.33
N ASP A 440 -31.23 -34.68 -18.39
CA ASP A 440 -30.50 -35.27 -19.52
C ASP A 440 -29.53 -36.38 -19.11
#